data_AF-A0A534NTV4-F1
#
_entry.id   AF-A0A534NTV4-F1
#
_cell.length_a   1.000
_cell.length_b   1.000
_cell.length_c   1.000
_cell.angle_alpha   90.00
_cell.angle_beta   90.00
_cell.angle_gamma   90.00
#
_symmetry.space_group_name_H-M   'P 1'
#
loop_
_entity.id
_entity.type
_entity.pdbx_description
1 polymer ?
#
loop_
_entity_poly.entity_id
_entity_poly.type
_entity_poly.pdbx_seq_one_letter_code
_entity_poly.pdbx_strand_id
1 'polypeptide(L)' 'AAAVGEYRKALAVRPQSAPVLVALGDAYLESDRPRSAVEPLEAAARLDPGSARTQLLLGTTYHSLGRK' A
#
# COMPACT_ATOMS: atom_id res chain seq x y z
N ALA A 1 7.40 -9.72 -6.84
CA ALA A 1 6.19 -10.55 -6.64
C ALA A 1 6.16 -11.37 -5.32
N ALA A 2 7.28 -11.84 -4.77
CA ALA A 2 7.29 -12.70 -3.57
C ALA A 2 6.74 -12.02 -2.28
N ALA A 3 6.89 -10.70 -2.13
CA ALA A 3 6.53 -10.00 -0.89
C ALA A 3 5.01 -9.83 -0.68
N VAL A 4 4.22 -9.75 -1.76
CA VAL A 4 2.75 -9.54 -1.69
C VAL A 4 2.06 -10.67 -0.92
N GLY A 5 2.48 -11.92 -1.16
CA GLY A 5 1.89 -13.09 -0.49
C GLY A 5 2.14 -13.09 1.02
N GLU A 6 3.36 -12.73 1.43
CA GLU A 6 3.74 -12.68 2.84
C GLU A 6 3.04 -11.54 3.59
N TYR A 7 2.90 -10.36 2.97
CA TYR A 7 2.14 -9.27 3.57
C TYR A 7 0.65 -9.58 3.71
N ARG A 8 0.05 -10.31 2.76
CA ARG A 8 -1.34 -10.77 2.89
C ARG A 8 -1.52 -11.74 4.06
N LYS A 9 -0.58 -12.65 4.29
CA LYS A 9 -0.58 -13.52 5.48
C LYS A 9 -0.43 -12.71 6.76
N ALA A 10 0.48 -11.73 6.76
CA ALA A 10 0.66 -10.85 7.91
C ALA A 10 -0.63 -10.05 8.25
N LEU A 11 -1.37 -9.61 7.23
CA LEU A 11 -2.68 -8.96 7.41
C LEU A 11 -3.76 -9.93 7.88
N ALA A 12 -3.70 -11.22 7.57
CA ALA A 12 -4.62 -12.20 8.13
C ALA A 12 -4.48 -12.32 9.66
N VAL A 13 -3.27 -12.09 10.20
CA VAL A 13 -3.00 -12.08 11.64
C VAL A 13 -3.27 -10.70 12.25
N ARG A 14 -2.89 -9.62 11.55
CA ARG A 14 -3.10 -8.23 11.98
C ARG A 14 -3.72 -7.38 10.86
N PRO A 15 -5.05 -7.39 10.72
CA PRO A 15 -5.74 -6.75 9.58
C PRO A 15 -5.57 -5.24 9.50
N GLN A 16 -5.29 -4.58 10.63
CA GLN A 16 -5.20 -3.12 10.74
C GLN A 16 -3.77 -2.65 11.02
N SER A 17 -2.77 -3.33 10.46
CA SER A 17 -1.37 -2.92 10.60
C SER A 17 -0.98 -1.94 9.49
N ALA A 18 -0.95 -0.64 9.81
CA ALA A 18 -0.53 0.40 8.86
C ALA A 18 0.83 0.10 8.21
N PRO A 19 1.88 -0.33 8.95
CA PRO A 19 3.18 -0.66 8.33
C PRO A 19 3.09 -1.81 7.31
N VAL A 20 2.26 -2.82 7.56
CA VAL A 20 2.10 -3.97 6.65
C VAL A 20 1.28 -3.56 5.43
N LEU A 21 0.25 -2.72 5.60
CA LEU A 21 -0.54 -2.16 4.50
C LEU A 21 0.33 -1.28 3.59
N VAL A 22 1.20 -0.45 4.17
CA VAL A 22 2.21 0.34 3.43
C VAL A 22 3.11 -0.57 2.62
N ALA A 23 3.70 -1.59 3.25
CA ALA A 23 4.61 -2.51 2.60
C ALA A 23 3.93 -3.35 1.49
N LEU A 24 2.65 -3.68 1.67
CA LEU A 24 1.84 -4.33 0.64
C LEU A 24 1.59 -3.42 -0.57
N GLY A 25 1.25 -2.15 -0.31
CA GLY A 25 1.10 -1.14 -1.36
C GLY A 25 2.38 -0.90 -2.16
N ASP A 26 3.50 -0.75 -1.45
CA ASP A 26 4.84 -0.60 -2.04
C ASP A 26 5.20 -1.80 -2.93
N ALA A 27 5.00 -3.03 -2.42
CA ALA A 27 5.24 -4.25 -3.18
C ALA A 27 4.35 -4.39 -4.43
N TYR A 28 3.13 -3.83 -4.41
CA TYR A 28 2.29 -3.75 -5.61
C TYR A 28 2.82 -2.75 -6.62
N LEU A 29 3.35 -1.59 -6.19
CA LEU A 29 3.99 -0.62 -7.08
C LEU A 29 5.26 -1.19 -7.71
N GLU A 30 6.13 -1.84 -6.93
CA GLU A 30 7.32 -2.52 -7.44
C GLU A 30 6.99 -3.65 -8.43
N SER A 31 5.80 -4.23 -8.32
CA SER A 31 5.32 -5.27 -9.23
C SER A 31 4.54 -4.71 -10.43
N ASP A 32 4.64 -3.40 -10.71
CA ASP A 32 3.93 -2.68 -11.78
C ASP A 32 2.40 -2.86 -11.73
N ARG A 33 1.85 -2.96 -10.52
CA ARG A 33 0.42 -3.15 -10.24
C ARG A 33 -0.15 -1.99 -9.43
N PRO A 34 -0.08 -0.74 -9.91
CA PRO A 34 -0.51 0.43 -9.15
C PRO A 34 -2.01 0.38 -8.77
N ARG A 35 -2.87 -0.24 -9.59
CA ARG A 35 -4.29 -0.41 -9.25
C ARG A 35 -4.51 -1.21 -7.96
N SER A 36 -3.65 -2.21 -7.71
CA SER A 36 -3.73 -3.04 -6.50
C SER A 36 -3.13 -2.36 -5.27
N ALA A 37 -2.33 -1.29 -5.46
CA ALA A 37 -1.71 -0.54 -4.36
C ALA A 37 -2.67 0.46 -3.69
N VAL A 38 -3.70 0.93 -4.41
CA VAL A 38 -4.64 1.97 -3.93
C VAL A 38 -5.30 1.58 -2.60
N GLU A 39 -6.03 0.46 -2.58
CA GLU A 39 -6.80 0.03 -1.41
C GLU A 39 -5.94 -0.14 -0.13
N PRO A 40 -4.79 -0.87 -0.16
CA PRO A 40 -3.97 -1.02 1.04
C PRO A 40 -3.34 0.30 1.48
N LEU A 41 -2.92 1.17 0.56
CA LEU A 41 -2.34 2.47 0.92
C LEU A 41 -3.39 3.45 1.47
N GLU A 42 -4.62 3.44 0.94
CA GLU A 42 -5.71 4.21 1.53
C GLU A 42 -6.08 3.70 2.92
N ALA A 43 -6.09 2.38 3.13
CA ALA A 43 -6.31 1.80 4.43
C ALA A 43 -5.19 2.19 5.42
N ALA A 44 -3.93 2.19 4.97
CA ALA A 44 -2.81 2.68 5.77
C ALA A 44 -2.98 4.17 6.12
N ALA A 45 -3.42 5.00 5.17
CA ALA A 45 -3.61 6.44 5.39
C ALA A 45 -4.75 6.74 6.37
N ARG A 46 -5.79 5.89 6.43
CA ARG A 46 -6.84 5.98 7.44
C ARG A 46 -6.36 5.63 8.84
N LEU A 47 -5.41 4.68 8.95
CA LEU A 47 -4.87 4.23 10.23
C LEU A 47 -3.76 5.15 10.76
N ASP A 48 -2.94 5.70 9.87
CA ASP A 48 -1.90 6.67 10.18
C ASP A 48 -1.90 7.82 9.15
N PRO A 49 -2.77 8.83 9.33
CA PRO A 49 -2.85 9.98 8.43
C PRO A 49 -1.57 10.83 8.38
N GLY A 50 -0.73 10.77 9.41
CA GLY A 50 0.53 11.52 9.53
C GLY A 50 1.70 10.87 8.81
N SER A 51 1.51 9.66 8.26
CA SER A 51 2.55 8.91 7.58
C SER A 51 2.98 9.55 6.25
N ALA A 52 4.09 10.29 6.27
CA ALA A 52 4.68 10.86 5.05
C ALA A 52 4.97 9.79 3.98
N ARG A 53 5.41 8.59 4.39
CA ARG A 53 5.63 7.46 3.47
C ARG A 53 4.35 7.01 2.79
N THR A 54 3.25 6.91 3.53
CA THR A 54 1.97 6.49 2.96
C THR A 54 1.46 7.52 1.95
N GLN A 55 1.55 8.81 2.27
CA GLN A 55 1.14 9.89 1.36
C GLN A 55 2.00 9.90 0.09
N LEU A 56 3.31 9.70 0.22
CA LEU A 56 4.22 9.59 -0.92
C LEU A 56 3.81 8.44 -1.85
N LEU A 57 3.63 7.24 -1.30
CA LEU A 57 3.25 6.07 -2.09
C LEU A 57 1.86 6.22 -2.73
N LEU A 58 0.90 6.86 -2.06
CA LEU A 58 -0.40 7.19 -2.67
C LEU A 58 -0.23 8.16 -3.85
N GLY A 59 0.59 9.20 -3.69
CA GLY A 59 0.90 10.14 -4.76
C GLY A 59 1.52 9.44 -5.98
N THR A 60 2.52 8.58 -5.74
CA THR A 60 3.13 7.74 -6.78
C THR A 60 2.09 6.82 -7.43
N THR A 61 1.25 6.17 -6.62
CA THR A 61 0.20 5.28 -7.12
C THR A 61 -0.77 6.01 -8.04
N TYR A 62 -1.28 7.17 -7.64
CA TYR A 62 -2.21 7.96 -8.46
C TYR A 62 -1.54 8.51 -9.71
N HIS A 63 -0.29 8.95 -9.61
CA HIS A 63 0.50 9.39 -10.75
C HIS A 63 0.66 8.26 -11.79
N SER A 64 1.06 7.06 -11.36
CA SER A 64 1.17 5.87 -12.23
C SER A 64 -0.16 5.45 -12.86
N LEU A 65 -1.29 5.73 -12.21
CA LEU A 65 -2.62 5.47 -12.76
C LEU A 65 -3.10 6.54 -13.74
N GLY A 66 -2.34 7.62 -13.94
CA GLY A 66 -2.78 8.77 -14.75
C GLY A 66 -3.97 9.51 -14.15
N ARG A 67 -4.28 9.26 -12.87
CA ARG A 67 -5.33 9.96 -12.14
C ARG A 67 -4.70 11.22 -11.56
N LYS A 68 -4.85 12.31 -12.32
CA LYS A 68 -4.53 13.67 -11.85
C LYS A 68 -5.61 14.15 -10.88
#